data_AF-A0A1Y4K289-F1
#
_entry.id   AF-A0A1Y4K289-F1
#
_cell.length_a   1.000
_cell.length_b   1.000
_cell.length_c   1.000
_cell.angle_alpha   90.00
_cell.angle_beta   90.00
_cell.angle_gamma   90.00
#
_symmetry.space_group_name_H-M   'P 1'
#
loop_
_entity.id
_entity.type
_entity.pdbx_description
1 polymer ?
#
loop_
_entity_poly.entity_id
_entity_poly.type
_entity_poly.pdbx_seq_one_letter_code
_entity_poly.pdbx_strand_id
1 'polypeptide(L)'
;MRHEVLAAGGIDVDDALGRLMGSEKLLARLLGKFLDDTSYQRFLDAVAADDAEAGLEAAHALKGVSGNLSMVRVHELTTRACELIRAGDWPAARGLADELGSAYSSVKAAIEACEL
;
A
#
# COMPACT_ATOMS: atom_id res chain seq x y z
N MET A 1 -18.93 -8.77 -2.09
CA MET A 1 -17.92 -7.69 -2.00
C MET A 1 -18.22 -6.63 -3.06
N ARG A 2 -17.99 -5.33 -2.85
CA ARG A 2 -18.28 -4.29 -3.87
C ARG A 2 -17.05 -4.05 -4.75
N HIS A 3 -16.86 -4.87 -5.80
CA HIS A 3 -15.64 -4.84 -6.63
C HIS A 3 -15.40 -3.48 -7.29
N GLU A 4 -16.43 -2.82 -7.80
CA GLU A 4 -16.32 -1.50 -8.44
C GLU A 4 -15.80 -0.42 -7.46
N VAL A 5 -16.18 -0.50 -6.18
CA VAL A 5 -15.72 0.43 -5.14
C VAL A 5 -14.24 0.21 -4.86
N LEU A 6 -13.80 -1.05 -4.74
CA LEU A 6 -12.39 -1.41 -4.56
C LEU A 6 -11.53 -0.98 -5.76
N ALA A 7 -12.04 -1.21 -6.98
CA ALA A 7 -11.40 -0.79 -8.22
C ALA A 7 -11.23 0.73 -8.30
N ALA A 8 -12.28 1.50 -7.97
CA ALA A 8 -12.21 2.96 -7.90
C ALA A 8 -11.21 3.47 -6.84
N GLY A 9 -10.98 2.68 -5.78
CA GLY A 9 -9.96 2.96 -4.77
C GLY A 9 -8.53 2.63 -5.18
N GLY A 10 -8.32 1.98 -6.34
CA GLY A 10 -7.00 1.61 -6.85
C GLY A 10 -6.57 0.16 -6.58
N ILE A 11 -7.52 -0.73 -6.28
CA ILE A 11 -7.27 -2.18 -6.16
C ILE A 11 -7.66 -2.87 -7.47
N ASP A 12 -6.72 -3.58 -8.10
CA ASP A 12 -7.05 -4.50 -9.19
C ASP A 12 -7.65 -5.78 -8.59
N VAL A 13 -8.98 -5.82 -8.51
CA VAL A 13 -9.71 -6.91 -7.86
C VAL A 13 -9.56 -8.23 -8.61
N ASP A 14 -9.47 -8.19 -9.94
CA ASP A 14 -9.35 -9.39 -10.76
C ASP A 14 -7.97 -10.02 -10.60
N ASP A 15 -6.90 -9.21 -10.61
CA ASP A 15 -5.54 -9.69 -10.32
C ASP A 15 -5.42 -10.18 -8.87
N ALA A 16 -6.00 -9.47 -7.90
CA ALA A 16 -5.99 -9.87 -6.50
C ALA A 16 -6.70 -11.22 -6.29
N LEU A 17 -7.87 -11.42 -6.90
CA LEU A 17 -8.58 -12.69 -6.86
C LEU A 17 -7.79 -13.79 -7.57
N GLY A 18 -7.15 -13.50 -8.71
CA GLY A 18 -6.27 -14.43 -9.41
C GLY A 18 -5.16 -14.98 -8.50
N ARG A 19 -4.50 -14.10 -7.72
CA ARG A 19 -3.47 -14.47 -6.73
C ARG A 19 -4.03 -15.28 -5.56
N LEU A 20 -5.29 -15.03 -5.20
CA LEU A 20 -5.97 -15.67 -4.08
C LEU A 20 -6.84 -16.86 -4.51
N MET A 21 -6.55 -17.46 -5.66
CA MET A 21 -7.25 -18.65 -6.19
C MET A 21 -8.77 -18.44 -6.32
N GLY A 22 -9.20 -17.23 -6.65
CA GLY A 22 -10.60 -16.82 -6.77
C GLY A 22 -11.34 -16.65 -5.44
N SER A 23 -10.63 -16.64 -4.30
CA SER A 23 -11.28 -16.61 -2.98
C SER A 23 -11.62 -15.20 -2.52
N GLU A 24 -12.85 -14.77 -2.76
CA GLU A 24 -13.40 -13.51 -2.20
C GLU A 24 -13.32 -13.47 -0.66
N LYS A 25 -13.57 -14.61 0.00
CA LYS A 25 -13.48 -14.71 1.47
C LYS A 25 -12.05 -14.42 1.97
N LEU A 26 -11.04 -14.93 1.28
CA LEU A 26 -9.66 -14.67 1.63
C LEU A 26 -9.29 -13.21 1.34
N LEU A 27 -9.72 -12.68 0.20
CA LEU A 27 -9.50 -11.27 -0.15
C LEU A 27 -10.11 -10.34 0.89
N ALA A 28 -11.39 -10.51 1.25
CA ALA A 28 -12.06 -9.70 2.26
C ALA A 28 -11.31 -9.71 3.60
N ARG A 29 -10.89 -10.90 4.04
CA ARG A 29 -10.11 -11.04 5.29
C ARG A 29 -8.77 -10.30 5.23
N LEU A 30 -8.07 -10.34 4.11
CA LEU A 30 -6.77 -9.67 3.97
C LEU A 30 -6.91 -8.15 3.82
N LEU A 31 -7.93 -7.68 3.11
CA LEU A 31 -8.29 -6.25 3.03
C LEU A 31 -8.66 -5.71 4.41
N GLY A 32 -9.41 -6.47 5.22
CA GLY A 32 -9.69 -6.11 6.61
C GLY A 32 -8.40 -5.98 7.44
N LYS A 33 -7.48 -6.96 7.33
CA LYS A 33 -6.18 -6.89 8.02
C LYS A 33 -5.30 -5.72 7.57
N PHE A 34 -5.43 -5.27 6.32
CA PHE A 34 -4.69 -4.12 5.83
C PHE A 34 -5.07 -2.83 6.57
N LEU A 35 -6.32 -2.71 7.06
CA LEU A 35 -6.72 -1.54 7.86
C LEU A 35 -5.96 -1.43 9.19
N ASP A 36 -5.43 -2.56 9.68
CA ASP A 36 -4.58 -2.62 10.87
C ASP A 36 -3.08 -2.50 10.55
N ASP A 37 -2.69 -2.43 9.26
CA ASP A 37 -1.29 -2.33 8.86
C ASP A 37 -0.70 -0.96 9.21
N THR A 38 0.42 -0.97 9.93
CA THR A 38 1.10 0.25 10.39
C THR A 38 2.26 0.65 9.48
N SER A 39 2.52 -0.06 8.37
CA SER A 39 3.68 0.16 7.52
C SER A 39 3.65 1.54 6.86
N TYR A 40 2.47 2.04 6.49
CA TYR A 40 2.31 3.42 6.01
C TYR A 40 2.67 4.46 7.07
N GLN A 41 2.12 4.32 8.28
CA GLN A 41 2.43 5.27 9.37
C GLN A 41 3.92 5.25 9.71
N ARG A 42 4.53 4.06 9.79
CA ARG A 42 5.97 3.92 10.02
C ARG A 42 6.82 4.60 8.94
N PHE A 43 6.36 4.62 7.68
CA PHE A 43 7.04 5.35 6.61
C PHE A 43 6.97 6.86 6.83
N LEU A 44 5.81 7.41 7.24
CA LEU A 44 5.68 8.83 7.58
C LEU A 44 6.53 9.22 8.80
N ASP A 45 6.59 8.36 9.81
CA ASP A 45 7.40 8.60 11.01
C ASP A 45 8.89 8.64 10.64
N ALA A 46 9.34 7.74 9.75
CA ALA A 46 10.70 7.74 9.22
C ALA A 46 11.01 8.99 8.38
N VAL A 47 10.05 9.45 7.56
CA VAL A 47 10.15 10.72 6.81
C VAL A 47 10.38 11.89 7.77
N ALA A 48 9.59 11.97 8.85
CA ALA A 48 9.67 13.02 9.86
C ALA A 48 10.97 12.97 10.70
N ALA A 49 11.48 11.76 10.95
CA ALA A 49 12.72 11.53 11.68
C ALA A 49 13.99 11.64 10.83
N ASP A 50 13.85 11.86 9.50
CA ASP A 50 14.97 11.79 8.54
C ASP A 50 15.72 10.44 8.56
N ASP A 51 14.98 9.35 8.81
CA ASP A 51 15.54 8.00 8.97
C ASP A 51 15.33 7.16 7.71
N ALA A 52 16.34 7.11 6.84
CA ALA A 52 16.29 6.36 5.59
C ALA A 52 16.22 4.83 5.81
N GLU A 53 16.81 4.31 6.89
CA GLU A 53 16.82 2.87 7.17
C GLU A 53 15.42 2.40 7.59
N ALA A 54 14.82 3.10 8.57
CA ALA A 54 13.43 2.86 8.95
C ALA A 54 12.46 3.09 7.78
N GLY A 55 12.74 4.10 6.96
CA GLY A 55 11.97 4.38 5.74
C GLY A 55 11.99 3.21 4.74
N LEU A 56 13.16 2.57 4.57
CA LEU A 56 13.29 1.40 3.70
C LEU A 56 12.51 0.20 4.24
N GLU A 57 12.62 -0.08 5.54
CA GLU A 57 11.89 -1.19 6.17
C GLU A 57 10.37 -1.00 6.03
N ALA A 58 9.88 0.19 6.33
CA ALA A 58 8.46 0.53 6.25
C ALA A 58 7.94 0.46 4.79
N ALA A 59 8.67 1.05 3.85
CA ALA A 59 8.32 0.99 2.42
C ALA A 59 8.35 -0.46 1.91
N HIS A 60 9.30 -1.28 2.34
CA HIS A 60 9.40 -2.68 1.92
C HIS A 60 8.22 -3.52 2.44
N ALA A 61 7.84 -3.32 3.69
CA ALA A 61 6.67 -3.96 4.28
C ALA A 61 5.38 -3.58 3.54
N LEU A 62 5.15 -2.27 3.34
CA LEU A 62 3.96 -1.79 2.63
C LEU A 62 3.93 -2.24 1.17
N LYS A 63 5.09 -2.34 0.51
CA LYS A 63 5.23 -2.91 -0.84
C LYS A 63 4.75 -4.36 -0.91
N GLY A 64 5.09 -5.16 0.09
CA GLY A 64 4.66 -6.57 0.17
C GLY A 64 3.15 -6.69 0.33
N VAL A 65 2.55 -5.89 1.21
CA VAL A 65 1.10 -5.89 1.44
C VAL A 65 0.35 -5.41 0.19
N SER A 66 0.74 -4.26 -0.35
CA SER A 66 0.13 -3.67 -1.55
C SER A 66 0.28 -4.56 -2.79
N GLY A 67 1.40 -5.27 -2.94
CA GLY A 67 1.61 -6.20 -4.05
C GLY A 67 0.76 -7.47 -3.95
N ASN A 68 0.54 -8.00 -2.74
CA ASN A 68 -0.30 -9.18 -2.53
C ASN A 68 -1.79 -8.90 -2.72
N LEU A 69 -2.21 -7.65 -2.51
CA LEU A 69 -3.60 -7.20 -2.62
C LEU A 69 -3.85 -6.37 -3.87
N SER A 70 -2.88 -6.32 -4.79
CA SER A 70 -2.95 -5.61 -6.07
C SER A 70 -3.40 -4.14 -5.93
N MET A 71 -2.92 -3.46 -4.89
CA MET A 71 -3.10 -2.02 -4.68
C MET A 71 -2.12 -1.26 -5.58
N VAL A 72 -2.51 -1.03 -6.82
CA VAL A 72 -1.60 -0.71 -7.93
C VAL A 72 -0.71 0.50 -7.64
N ARG A 73 -1.29 1.66 -7.34
CA ARG A 73 -0.53 2.90 -7.12
C ARG A 73 0.33 2.84 -5.86
N VAL A 74 -0.20 2.27 -4.77
CA VAL A 74 0.55 2.09 -3.51
C VAL A 74 1.77 1.18 -3.74
N HIS A 75 1.59 0.09 -4.49
CA HIS A 75 2.67 -0.84 -4.81
C HIS A 75 3.76 -0.20 -5.67
N GLU A 76 3.39 0.57 -6.69
CA GLU A 76 4.33 1.29 -7.55
C GLU A 76 5.16 2.31 -6.74
N LEU A 77 4.50 3.14 -5.93
CA LEU A 77 5.15 4.18 -5.12
C LEU A 77 6.09 3.59 -4.07
N THR A 78 5.68 2.53 -3.38
CA THR A 78 6.52 1.86 -2.37
C THR A 78 7.67 1.09 -2.99
N THR A 79 7.50 0.56 -4.21
CA THR A 79 8.60 0.00 -5.00
C THR A 79 9.61 1.07 -5.36
N ARG A 80 9.17 2.21 -5.90
CA ARG A 80 10.04 3.33 -6.23
C ARG A 80 10.74 3.91 -5.01
N ALA A 81 10.05 4.04 -3.88
CA ALA A 81 10.65 4.47 -2.62
C ALA A 81 11.79 3.52 -2.19
N CYS A 82 11.56 2.20 -2.24
CA CYS A 82 12.61 1.21 -1.94
C CYS A 82 13.83 1.37 -2.87
N GLU A 83 13.61 1.60 -4.17
CA GLU A 83 14.67 1.76 -5.16
C GLU A 83 15.49 3.03 -4.91
N LEU A 84 14.83 4.16 -4.69
CA LEU A 84 15.48 5.44 -4.40
C LEU A 84 16.32 5.37 -3.12
N ILE A 85 15.77 4.78 -2.05
CA ILE A 85 16.50 4.65 -0.78
C ILE A 85 17.74 3.76 -0.96
N ARG A 86 17.64 2.64 -1.69
CA ARG A 86 18.77 1.75 -1.98
C ARG A 86 19.82 2.39 -2.87
N ALA A 87 19.42 3.34 -3.72
CA ALA A 87 20.33 4.16 -4.52
C ALA A 87 20.96 5.31 -3.72
N GLY A 88 20.61 5.49 -2.44
CA GLY A 88 21.09 6.57 -1.60
C GLY A 88 20.34 7.90 -1.79
N ASP A 89 19.25 7.92 -2.57
CA ASP A 89 18.44 9.11 -2.84
C ASP A 89 17.21 9.19 -1.91
N TRP A 90 17.50 9.30 -0.62
CA TRP A 90 16.47 9.48 0.41
C TRP A 90 15.60 10.74 0.20
N PRO A 91 16.16 11.92 -0.17
CA PRO A 91 15.35 13.10 -0.47
C PRO A 91 14.27 12.84 -1.54
N ALA A 92 14.61 12.17 -2.64
CA ALA A 92 13.62 11.82 -3.66
C ALA A 92 12.57 10.83 -3.14
N ALA A 93 12.97 9.84 -2.32
CA ALA A 93 12.04 8.87 -1.75
C ALA A 93 11.01 9.54 -0.83
N ARG A 94 11.43 10.47 0.03
CA ARG A 94 10.51 11.26 0.86
C ARG A 94 9.59 12.16 0.05
N GLY A 95 10.07 12.65 -1.10
CA GLY A 95 9.25 13.42 -2.04
C GLY A 95 8.02 12.66 -2.57
N LEU A 96 7.96 11.33 -2.41
CA LEU A 96 6.80 10.51 -2.76
C LEU A 96 5.72 10.45 -1.66
N ALA A 97 5.97 10.98 -0.45
CA ALA A 97 5.09 10.80 0.70
C ALA A 97 3.66 11.32 0.47
N ASP A 98 3.51 12.50 -0.14
CA ASP A 98 2.18 13.10 -0.39
C ASP A 98 1.36 12.27 -1.39
N GLU A 99 2.03 11.78 -2.44
CA GLU A 99 1.39 10.96 -3.45
C GLU A 99 1.02 9.58 -2.89
N LEU A 100 1.91 8.98 -2.09
CA LEU A 100 1.65 7.73 -1.38
C LEU A 100 0.49 7.88 -0.41
N GLY A 101 0.40 9.00 0.31
CA GLY A 101 -0.70 9.28 1.22
C GLY A 101 -2.04 9.37 0.49
N SER A 102 -2.09 10.04 -0.65
CA SER A 102 -3.29 10.14 -1.48
C SER A 102 -3.75 8.75 -1.95
N ALA A 103 -2.84 7.94 -2.49
CA ALA A 103 -3.15 6.58 -2.95
C ALA A 103 -3.59 5.66 -1.80
N TYR A 104 -2.91 5.72 -0.65
CA TYR A 104 -3.24 4.94 0.54
C TYR A 104 -4.63 5.30 1.08
N SER A 105 -4.96 6.59 1.16
CA SER A 105 -6.28 7.06 1.60
C SER A 105 -7.40 6.60 0.67
N SER A 106 -7.20 6.61 -0.65
CA SER A 106 -8.19 6.09 -1.60
C SER A 106 -8.47 4.60 -1.42
N VAL A 107 -7.41 3.80 -1.26
CA VAL A 107 -7.52 2.35 -0.99
C VAL A 107 -8.26 2.11 0.34
N LYS A 108 -7.85 2.80 1.41
CA LYS A 108 -8.46 2.68 2.73
C LYS A 108 -9.95 3.01 2.70
N ALA A 109 -10.31 4.14 2.10
CA ALA A 109 -11.70 4.57 2.00
C ALA A 109 -12.57 3.57 1.21
N ALA A 110 -12.03 2.96 0.15
CA ALA A 110 -12.74 1.95 -0.63
C ALA A 110 -12.98 0.66 0.17
N ILE A 111 -12.01 0.24 0.98
CA ILE A 111 -12.13 -0.93 1.87
C ILE A 111 -13.18 -0.67 2.96
N GLU A 112 -13.13 0.50 3.62
CA GLU A 112 -14.09 0.90 4.65
C GLU A 112 -15.51 0.99 4.08
N ALA A 113 -15.66 1.56 2.88
CA ALA A 113 -16.94 1.62 2.19
C ALA A 113 -17.47 0.23 1.80
N CYS A 114 -16.65 -0.82 1.85
CA CYS A 114 -17.08 -2.18 1.54
C CYS A 114 -17.69 -2.95 2.72
N GLU A 115 -17.56 -2.48 3.96
CA GLU A 115 -18.10 -3.14 5.18
C GLU A 115 -17.80 -4.66 5.20
N LEU A 116 -16.54 -5.02 4.96
CA LEU A 116 -16.05 -6.39 4.73
C LEU A 116 -16.12 -7.30 5.98
#